data_AF-A0A2W6E3Y5-F1
#
_entry.id   AF-A0A2W6E3Y5-F1
#
_cell.length_a   1.000
_cell.length_b   1.000
_cell.length_c   1.000
_cell.angle_alpha   90.00
_cell.angle_beta   90.00
_cell.angle_gamma   90.00
#
_symmetry.space_group_name_H-M   'P 1'
#
loop_
_entity.id
_entity.type
_entity.pdbx_description
1 polymer ?
#
loop_
_entity_poly.entity_id
_entity_poly.type
_entity_poly.pdbx_seq_one_letter_code
_entity_poly.pdbx_strand_id
1 'polypeptide(L)' 'LWEHHAVVVTGAGPRPAAGDRVVVIPNHVCTTVNLVDELHVVRDGQVAERWPVDARGRNT' A
#
# COMPACT_ATOMS: atom_id res chain seq x y z
N LEU A 1 -2.71 6.67 -12.65
CA LEU A 1 -3.09 6.88 -11.23
C LEU A 1 -3.69 8.26 -11.12
N TRP A 2 -4.80 8.38 -10.42
CA TRP A 2 -5.31 9.64 -9.88
C TRP A 2 -5.15 9.58 -8.37
N GLU A 3 -5.36 10.70 -7.68
CA GLU A 3 -5.05 10.85 -6.26
C GLU A 3 -5.60 9.71 -5.38
N HIS A 4 -6.85 9.29 -5.62
CA HIS A 4 -7.53 8.23 -4.86
C HIS A 4 -7.99 7.04 -5.71
N HIS A 5 -7.60 6.99 -7.00
CA HIS A 5 -8.10 5.99 -7.93
C HIS A 5 -6.99 5.43 -8.83
N ALA A 6 -7.05 4.13 -9.09
CA ALA A 6 -6.16 3.45 -10.03
C ALA A 6 -6.99 2.69 -11.08
N VAL A 7 -6.46 2.61 -12.29
CA VAL A 7 -6.94 1.64 -13.29
C VAL A 7 -5.99 0.47 -13.30
N VAL A 8 -6.53 -0.74 -13.21
CA VAL A 8 -5.78 -1.98 -13.36
C VAL A 8 -6.25 -2.68 -14.62
N VAL A 9 -5.30 -3.03 -15.49
CA VAL A 9 -5.55 -3.94 -16.60
C VAL A 9 -5.31 -5.35 -16.12
N THR A 10 -6.36 -6.17 -16.09
CA THR A 10 -6.25 -7.58 -15.71
C THR A 10 -5.90 -8.43 -16.94
N GLY A 11 -5.05 -9.44 -16.75
CA GLY A 11 -4.80 -10.47 -17.77
C GLY A 11 -5.98 -11.40 -17.99
N ALA A 12 -5.73 -12.54 -18.64
CA ALA A 12 -6.73 -13.61 -18.76
C ALA A 12 -6.97 -14.25 -17.37
N GLY A 13 -8.15 -14.03 -16.80
CA GLY A 13 -8.53 -14.54 -15.50
C GLY A 13 -9.73 -13.80 -14.89
N PRO A 14 -10.28 -14.31 -13.78
CA PRO A 14 -11.33 -13.62 -13.06
C PRO A 14 -10.82 -12.27 -12.56
N ARG A 15 -11.65 -11.24 -12.71
CA ARG A 15 -11.39 -9.92 -12.12
C ARG A 15 -11.81 -9.93 -10.64
N PRO A 16 -11.16 -9.14 -9.78
CA PRO A 16 -11.64 -8.91 -8.43
C PRO A 16 -13.08 -8.39 -8.44
N ALA A 17 -13.90 -8.86 -7.50
CA ALA A 17 -15.24 -8.34 -7.28
C ALA A 17 -15.19 -7.00 -6.53
N ALA A 18 -16.30 -6.26 -6.56
CA ALA A 18 -16.42 -5.06 -5.74
C ALA A 18 -16.32 -5.41 -4.25
N GLY A 19 -15.38 -4.77 -3.54
CA GLY A 19 -15.10 -5.04 -2.12
C GLY A 19 -13.87 -5.92 -1.88
N ASP A 20 -13.34 -6.58 -2.90
CA ASP A 20 -12.12 -7.38 -2.77
C ASP A 20 -10.90 -6.51 -2.43
N ARG A 21 -10.05 -6.99 -1.53
CA ARG A 21 -8.77 -6.36 -1.20
C ARG A 21 -7.69 -6.96 -2.09
N VAL A 22 -6.93 -6.11 -2.75
CA VAL A 22 -5.78 -6.49 -3.58
C VAL A 22 -4.49 -5.96 -2.97
N VAL A 23 -3.38 -6.70 -3.15
CA VAL A 23 -2.04 -6.25 -2.75
C VAL A 23 -1.40 -5.51 -3.92
N VAL A 24 -0.90 -4.30 -3.66
CA VAL A 24 -0.17 -3.49 -4.65
C VAL A 24 1.25 -3.30 -4.16
N ILE A 25 2.22 -3.66 -4.99
CA ILE A 25 3.65 -3.45 -4.70
C ILE A 25 4.03 -2.05 -5.21
N PRO A 26 4.57 -1.16 -4.37
CA PRO A 26 4.98 0.16 -4.81
C PRO A 26 6.19 0.08 -5.74
N ASN A 27 6.24 0.97 -6.74
CA ASN A 27 7.40 1.08 -7.63
C ASN A 27 8.65 1.60 -6.91
N HIS A 28 8.47 2.55 -5.98
CA HIS A 28 9.56 3.16 -5.22
C HIS A 28 9.19 3.28 -3.75
N VAL A 29 9.86 2.49 -2.91
CA VAL A 29 9.50 2.34 -1.48
C VAL A 29 9.61 3.65 -0.72
N CYS A 30 10.65 4.46 -0.97
CA CYS A 30 10.93 5.64 -0.15
C CYS A 30 9.80 6.66 -0.22
N THR A 31 9.20 6.83 -1.40
CA THR A 31 8.11 7.78 -1.60
C THR A 31 6.84 7.28 -0.93
N THR A 32 6.51 6.00 -1.10
CA THR A 32 5.33 5.39 -0.47
C THR A 32 5.38 5.46 1.05
N VAL A 33 6.52 5.14 1.66
CA VAL A 33 6.70 5.21 3.12
C VAL A 33 6.55 6.66 3.61
N ASN A 34 7.05 7.65 2.86
CA ASN A 34 6.95 9.06 3.23
C ASN A 34 5.51 9.64 3.13
N LEU A 35 4.55 8.91 2.55
CA LEU A 35 3.16 9.34 2.40
C LEU A 35 2.25 8.88 3.53
N VAL A 36 2.71 8.02 4.44
CA VAL A 36 1.90 7.43 5.51
C VAL A 36 2.53 7.68 6.88
N ASP A 37 1.71 7.79 7.92
CA ASP A 37 2.18 8.02 9.30
C ASP A 37 2.66 6.73 9.99
N GLU A 38 2.15 5.56 9.58
CA GLU A 38 2.51 4.27 10.17
C GLU A 38 2.57 3.14 9.12
N LEU A 39 3.36 2.11 9.42
CA LEU A 39 3.44 0.86 8.68
C LEU A 39 2.77 -0.25 9.49
N HIS A 40 1.92 -1.05 8.84
CA HIS A 40 1.32 -2.23 9.45
C HIS A 40 2.21 -3.44 9.21
N VAL A 41 2.71 -4.03 10.30
CA VAL A 41 3.51 -5.27 10.25
C VAL A 41 2.55 -6.45 10.27
N VAL A 42 2.59 -7.27 9.22
CA VAL A 42 1.67 -8.40 9.05
C VAL A 42 2.39 -9.72 9.34
N ARG A 43 1.77 -10.57 10.17
CA ARG A 43 2.16 -11.96 10.42
C ARG A 43 0.92 -12.84 10.33
N ASP A 44 1.00 -13.95 9.61
CA ASP A 44 -0.11 -14.91 9.43
C ASP A 44 -1.43 -14.25 8.96
N GLY A 45 -1.30 -13.24 8.10
CA GLY A 45 -2.45 -12.51 7.54
C GLY A 45 -3.11 -11.51 8.48
N GLN A 46 -2.56 -11.29 9.68
CA GLN A 46 -3.07 -10.35 10.68
C GLN A 46 -2.05 -9.24 10.97
N VAL A 47 -2.53 -8.05 11.30
CA VAL A 47 -1.66 -6.95 11.76
C VAL A 47 -1.17 -7.29 13.16
N ALA A 48 0.12 -7.62 13.27
CA ALA A 48 0.77 -7.95 14.52
C ALA A 48 1.23 -6.68 15.27
N GLU A 49 1.75 -5.70 14.53
CA GLU A 49 2.31 -4.47 15.07
C GLU A 49 2.01 -3.28 14.13
N ARG A 50 2.14 -2.07 14.68
CA ARG A 50 2.13 -0.81 13.92
C ARG A 50 3.40 -0.05 14.25
N TRP A 51 4.18 0.30 13.23
CA TRP A 51 5.41 1.06 13.39
C TRP A 51 5.20 2.49 12.91
N PRO A 52 5.50 3.52 13.73
CA PRO A 52 5.46 4.90 13.25
C PRO A 52 6.53 5.14 12.18
N VAL A 53 6.23 6.00 11.22
CA VAL A 53 7.23 6.53 10.28
C VAL A 53 7.81 7.81 10.88
N ASP A 54 8.73 7.65 11.84
CA ASP A 54 9.27 8.78 12.63
C ASP A 54 9.92 9.88 11.79
N ALA A 55 10.50 9.49 10.64
CA ALA A 55 11.18 10.38 9.71
C ALA A 55 10.27 10.93 8.59
N ARG A 56 8.94 10.80 8.70
CA ARG A 56 8.02 11.31 7.66
C ARG A 56 8.24 12.80 7.42
N GLY A 57 8.38 13.18 6.15
CA GLY A 57 8.61 14.55 5.71
C GLY A 57 10.00 15.10 6.02
N ARG A 58 10.95 14.28 6.50
CA ARG A 58 12.34 14.69 6.77
C ARG A 58 13.20 14.53 5.50
N ASN A 59 12.94 15.37 4.52
CA ASN A 59 13.53 15.32 3.17
C ASN A 59 14.46 16.53 2.87
N THR A 60 15.00 17.14 3.92
CA THR A 60 15.91 18.29 3.90
C THR A 60 17.34 17.89 4.12
#